data_AF-A0A947FSX8-F1
#
_entry.id   AF-A0A947FSX8-F1
#
_cell.length_a   1.000
_cell.length_b   1.000
_cell.length_c   1.000
_cell.angle_alpha   90.00
_cell.angle_beta   90.00
_cell.angle_gamma   90.00
#
_symmetry.space_group_name_H-M   'P 1'
#
loop_
_entity.id
_entity.type
_entity.pdbx_description
1 polymer ?
#
loop_
_entity_poly.entity_id
_entity_poly.type
_entity_poly.pdbx_seq_one_letter_code
_entity_poly.pdbx_strand_id
1 'polypeptide(L)' 'MAAIKVSSKVDEEVWKDLRSMARDSHQSVSGLLTEAIREYLQRRRVRPVVMEHLEDSIADNKRLGELLAK' A
#
# COMPACT_ATOMS: atom_id res chain seq x y z
N MET A 1 4.26 10.64 -16.21
CA MET A 1 4.66 11.02 -14.84
C MET A 1 6.17 10.97 -14.75
N ALA A 2 6.82 11.92 -14.09
CA ALA A 2 8.27 11.93 -13.95
C ALA A 2 8.73 10.81 -13.02
N ALA A 3 9.77 10.06 -13.41
CA ALA A 3 10.36 9.03 -12.56
C ALA A 3 11.20 9.71 -11.45
N ILE A 4 10.94 9.34 -10.19
CA ILE A 4 11.73 9.81 -9.04
C ILE A 4 12.74 8.73 -8.69
N LYS A 5 14.02 9.11 -8.57
CA LYS A 5 15.07 8.19 -8.14
C LYS A 5 14.96 7.95 -6.64
N VAL A 6 14.84 6.69 -6.25
CA VAL A 6 14.86 6.24 -4.85
C VAL A 6 16.04 5.31 -4.67
N SER A 7 16.79 5.46 -3.58
CA SER A 7 17.85 4.53 -3.18
C SER A 7 17.56 3.97 -1.79
N SER A 8 17.59 2.65 -1.67
CA SER A 8 17.46 1.93 -0.40
C SER A 8 18.33 0.66 -0.44
N LYS A 9 18.57 0.07 0.72
CA LYS A 9 19.20 -1.26 0.83
C LYS A 9 18.13 -2.33 0.82
N VAL A 10 18.43 -3.45 0.18
CA VAL A 10 17.58 -4.65 0.11
C VAL A 10 18.49 -5.85 0.34
N ASP A 11 17.97 -6.87 1.02
CA ASP A 11 18.70 -8.11 1.26
C ASP A 11 19.08 -8.79 -0.07
N GLU A 12 20.25 -9.43 -0.08
CA GLU A 12 20.81 -10.01 -1.30
C GLU A 12 19.90 -11.10 -1.90
N GLU A 13 19.30 -11.93 -1.05
CA GLU A 13 18.38 -12.99 -1.48
C GLU A 13 17.14 -12.41 -2.16
N VAL A 14 16.49 -11.43 -1.52
CA VAL A 14 15.32 -10.73 -2.08
C VAL A 14 15.66 -10.04 -3.40
N TRP A 15 16.87 -9.48 -3.52
CA TRP A 15 17.32 -8.87 -4.76
C TRP A 15 17.54 -9.88 -5.89
N LYS A 16 18.06 -11.08 -5.59
CA LYS A 16 18.19 -12.17 -6.56
C LYS A 16 16.82 -12.62 -7.07
N ASP A 17 15.87 -12.80 -6.17
CA ASP A 17 14.51 -13.22 -6.51
C ASP A 17 13.80 -12.19 -7.39
N LEU A 18 13.89 -10.91 -7.05
CA LEU A 18 13.32 -9.82 -7.85
C LEU A 18 13.92 -9.78 -9.26
N ARG A 19 15.23 -10.00 -9.40
CA ARG A 19 15.88 -10.05 -10.71
C ARG A 19 15.44 -11.27 -11.52
N SER A 20 15.27 -12.43 -10.89
CA SER A 20 14.76 -13.63 -11.57
C SER A 20 13.36 -13.38 -12.10
N MET A 21 12.47 -12.89 -11.24
CA MET A 21 11.09 -12.57 -11.58
C MET A 21 10.99 -11.56 -12.72
N ALA A 22 11.79 -10.50 -12.69
CA ALA A 22 11.83 -9.50 -13.77
C ALA A 22 12.27 -10.09 -15.11
N ARG A 23 13.22 -11.05 -15.11
CA ARG A 23 13.64 -11.76 -16.32
C ARG A 23 12.52 -12.65 -16.86
N ASP A 24 11.89 -13.42 -15.97
CA ASP A 24 10.84 -14.36 -16.34
C ASP A 24 9.61 -13.62 -16.88
N SER A 25 9.24 -12.49 -16.27
CA SER A 25 8.12 -11.64 -16.72
C SER A 25 8.46 -10.72 -17.88
N HIS A 26 9.71 -10.72 -18.38
CA HIS A 26 10.19 -9.79 -19.42
C HIS A 26 9.96 -8.31 -19.07
N GLN A 27 9.95 -7.98 -17.78
CA GLN A 27 9.77 -6.62 -17.27
C GLN A 27 11.10 -6.01 -16.81
N SER A 28 11.18 -4.68 -16.81
CA SER A 28 12.29 -4.01 -16.14
C SER A 28 12.16 -4.12 -14.62
N VAL A 29 13.29 -4.23 -13.91
CA VAL A 29 13.31 -4.25 -12.43
C VAL A 29 12.65 -3.00 -11.85
N SER A 30 12.86 -1.83 -12.46
CA SER A 30 12.23 -0.58 -12.05
C SER A 30 10.70 -0.60 -12.20
N GLY A 31 10.19 -1.22 -13.27
CA GLY A 31 8.77 -1.42 -13.49
C GLY A 31 8.15 -2.34 -12.45
N LEU A 32 8.76 -3.51 -12.25
CA LEU A 32 8.33 -4.50 -11.25
C LEU A 32 8.35 -3.91 -9.83
N LEU A 33 9.39 -3.15 -9.48
CA LEU A 33 9.48 -2.47 -8.18
C LEU A 33 8.39 -1.41 -8.01
N THR A 34 8.07 -0.66 -9.06
CA THR A 34 6.99 0.34 -9.03
C THR A 34 5.63 -0.32 -8.81
N GLU A 35 5.38 -1.45 -9.45
CA GLU A 35 4.17 -2.26 -9.28
C GLU A 35 4.07 -2.80 -7.85
N ALA A 36 5.14 -3.41 -7.34
CA ALA A 36 5.20 -3.94 -5.99
C ALA A 36 4.95 -2.86 -4.91
N ILE A 37 5.56 -1.68 -5.06
CA ILE A 37 5.33 -0.55 -4.14
C ILE A 37 3.85 -0.11 -4.19
N ARG A 38 3.27 0.00 -5.39
CA ARG A 38 1.86 0.38 -5.56
C ARG A 38 0.93 -0.63 -4.88
N GLU A 39 1.17 -1.92 -5.13
CA GLU A 39 0.35 -2.98 -4.55
C GLU A 39 0.48 -3.01 -3.02
N TYR A 40 1.70 -2.86 -2.49
CA TYR A 40 1.93 -2.79 -1.05
C TYR A 40 1.14 -1.64 -0.41
N LEU A 41 1.20 -0.44 -1.02
CA LEU A 41 0.44 0.72 -0.55
C LEU A 41 -1.07 0.49 -0.63
N GLN A 42 -1.57 -0.14 -1.70
CA GLN A 42 -3.00 -0.45 -1.83
C GLN A 42 -3.47 -1.47 -0.78
N ARG A 43 -2.65 -2.47 -0.45
CA ARG A 43 -2.96 -3.48 0.59
C ARG A 43 -2.94 -2.87 2.00
N ARG A 44 -2.06 -1.90 2.25
CA ARG A 44 -1.87 -1.26 3.57
C ARG A 44 -2.80 -0.09 3.83
N ARG A 45 -3.28 0.59 2.78
CA ARG A 45 -4.26 1.67 2.94
C ARG A 45 -5.62 1.05 3.23
N VAL A 46 -6.31 1.60 4.23
CA VAL A 46 -7.76 1.43 4.33
C VAL A 46 -8.34 1.90 3.00
N ARG A 47 -9.09 1.03 2.32
CA ARG A 47 -9.72 1.40 1.04
C ARG A 47 -10.54 2.67 1.30
N PRO A 48 -10.49 3.69 0.43
CA PRO A 48 -11.22 4.94 0.66
C PRO A 48 -12.70 4.73 1.04
N VAL A 49 -13.37 3.77 0.38
CA VAL A 49 -14.76 3.39 0.71
C VAL A 49 -14.95 2.83 2.13
N VAL A 50 -13.95 2.12 2.66
CA VAL A 50 -13.99 1.61 4.04
C VAL A 50 -13.76 2.76 5.02
N MET A 51 -12.91 3.73 4.68
CA MET A 51 -12.71 4.92 5.49
C MET A 51 -13.99 5.77 5.54
N GLU A 52 -14.63 5.96 4.39
CA GLU A 52 -15.93 6.66 4.27
C GLU A 52 -17.00 5.99 5.15
N HIS A 53 -17.17 4.66 5.04
CA HIS A 53 -18.11 3.94 5.91
C HIS A 53 -17.77 4.01 7.41
N LEU A 54 -16.49 4.06 7.75
CA LEU A 54 -16.07 4.26 9.14
C LEU A 54 -16.40 5.67 9.63
N GLU A 55 -16.17 6.69 8.81
CA GLU A 55 -16.53 8.08 9.10
C GLU A 55 -18.05 8.25 9.27
N ASP A 56 -18.84 7.65 8.37
CA ASP A 56 -20.30 7.62 8.45
C ASP A 56 -20.77 6.91 9.73
N SER A 57 -20.22 5.73 10.02
CA SER A 57 -20.58 4.96 11.22
C SER A 57 -20.24 5.72 12.51
N ILE A 58 -19.13 6.45 12.54
CA ILE A 58 -18.74 7.30 13.67
C ILE A 58 -19.71 8.49 13.80
N ALA A 59 -20.10 9.11 12.69
CA ALA A 59 -21.06 10.21 12.69
C ALA A 59 -22.44 9.77 13.20
N ASP A 60 -22.94 8.63 12.70
CA ASP A 60 -24.24 8.07 13.08
C ASP A 60 -24.29 7.66 14.56
N ASN A 61 -23.18 7.17 15.10
CA ASN A 61 -23.09 6.74 16.49
C ASN A 61 -22.54 7.80 17.46
N LYS A 62 -22.35 9.05 17.00
CA LYS A 62 -21.75 10.11 17.83
C LYS A 62 -22.46 10.30 19.17
N ARG A 63 -23.80 10.33 19.15
CA ARG A 63 -24.62 10.48 20.35
C ARG A 63 -24.52 9.27 21.29
N LEU A 64 -24.41 8.06 20.74
CA LEU A 64 -24.20 6.85 21.53
C LEU A 64 -22.79 6.86 22.16
N GLY A 65 -21.77 7.28 21.41
CA GLY A 65 -20.41 7.45 21.92
C GLY A 65 -20.33 8.45 23.08
N GLU A 66 -21.02 9.58 23.00
CA GLU A 66 -21.10 10.57 24.09
C GLU A 66 -21.75 9.99 25.36
N LEU A 67 -22.75 9.13 25.22
CA LEU A 67 -23.43 8.48 26.34
C LEU A 67 -22.59 7.37 26.99
N LEU A 68 -21.80 6.64 26.18
CA LEU A 68 -20.95 5.53 26.63
C LEU A 68 -19.57 5.96 27.15
N ALA A 69 -19.15 7.20 26.91
CA ALA A 69 -17.88 7.75 27.39
C ALA A 69 -17.92 8.22 28.87
N LYS A 70 -18.99 7.91 29.60
CA LYS A 70 -19.16 8.16 31.04
C LYS A 70 -18.99 6.86 31.83
#